data_AF-A0AAE4FQF5-F1
#
_entry.id   AF-A0AAE4FQF5-F1
#
_cell.length_a   1.000
_cell.length_b   1.000
_cell.length_c   1.000
_cell.angle_alpha   90.00
_cell.angle_beta   90.00
_cell.angle_gamma   90.00
#
_symmetry.space_group_name_H-M   'P 1'
#
loop_
_entity.id
_entity.type
_entity.pdbx_description
1 polymer ?
#
loop_
_entity_poly.entity_id
_entity_poly.type
_entity_poly.pdbx_seq_one_letter_code
_entity_poly.pdbx_strand_id
1 'polypeptide(L)' 'MTLKDLRIESGLKARKVAEYLGISRTQLYNLEKGKYKLDKLKLEKLCKVYCKDIEELLSIASIKGKEVKTNDRKREKI' A
#
# COMPACT_ATOMS: atom_id res chain seq x y z
N MET A 1 0.16 -3.46 8.21
CA MET A 1 0.49 -2.35 7.30
C MET A 1 -0.34 -2.47 6.03
N THR A 2 -0.89 -1.36 5.54
CA THR A 2 -1.74 -1.28 4.33
C THR A 2 -1.21 -0.23 3.35
N LEU A 3 -1.73 -0.21 2.12
CA LEU A 3 -1.40 0.84 1.14
C LEU A 3 -1.75 2.26 1.64
N LYS A 4 -2.79 2.37 2.48
CA LYS A 4 -3.13 3.64 3.14
C LYS A 4 -2.06 4.06 4.13
N ASP A 5 -1.52 3.11 4.90
CA ASP A 5 -0.48 3.37 5.89
C ASP A 5 0.81 3.82 5.21
N LEU A 6 1.22 3.13 4.13
CA LEU A 6 2.34 3.57 3.26
C LEU A 6 2.19 5.01 2.77
N ARG A 7 0.97 5.37 2.34
CA ARG A 7 0.69 6.73 1.89
C ARG A 7 0.84 7.75 3.02
N ILE A 8 0.42 7.41 4.24
CA ILE A 8 0.53 8.30 5.40
C ILE A 8 1.99 8.43 5.83
N GLU A 9 2.73 7.33 5.89
CA GLU A 9 4.16 7.29 6.23
C GLU A 9 5.02 8.08 5.24
N SER A 10 4.68 8.04 3.95
CA SER A 10 5.34 8.86 2.92
C SER A 10 4.92 10.34 2.94
N GLY A 11 4.00 10.74 3.81
CA GLY A 11 3.52 12.13 3.92
C GLY A 11 2.67 12.57 2.71
N LEU A 12 2.24 11.64 1.85
CA LEU A 12 1.57 11.95 0.60
C LEU A 12 0.05 12.14 0.78
N LYS A 13 -0.45 13.21 0.18
CA LYS A 13 -1.90 13.42 0.07
C LYS A 13 -2.48 12.42 -0.94
N ALA A 14 -3.63 11.83 -0.62
CA ALA A 14 -4.36 10.93 -1.52
C ALA A 14 -4.58 11.51 -2.93
N ARG A 15 -4.84 12.82 -3.02
CA ARG A 15 -4.97 13.51 -4.31
C ARG A 15 -3.70 13.40 -5.17
N LYS A 16 -2.52 13.59 -4.59
CA LYS A 16 -1.24 13.55 -5.32
C LYS A 16 -0.93 12.16 -5.84
N VAL A 17 -1.18 11.12 -5.02
CA VAL A 17 -1.02 9.73 -5.45
C VAL A 17 -2.01 9.39 -6.56
N ALA A 18 -3.28 9.80 -6.43
CA ALA A 18 -4.30 9.57 -7.45
C ALA A 18 -3.95 10.25 -8.79
N GLU A 19 -3.48 11.51 -8.75
CA GLU A 19 -2.99 12.25 -9.92
C GLU A 19 -1.83 11.51 -10.60
N TYR A 20 -0.84 11.05 -9.84
CA TYR A 20 0.31 10.31 -10.38
C TYR A 20 -0.08 8.97 -11.05
N LEU A 21 -1.06 8.30 -10.47
CA LEU A 21 -1.62 7.05 -10.99
C LEU A 21 -2.60 7.27 -12.16
N GLY A 22 -3.03 8.50 -12.42
CA GLY A 22 -4.03 8.81 -13.44
C GLY A 22 -5.42 8.24 -13.10
N ILE A 23 -5.78 8.22 -11.82
CA ILE A 23 -7.06 7.69 -11.33
C ILE A 23 -7.80 8.73 -10.47
N SER A 24 -9.09 8.51 -10.24
CA SER A 24 -9.84 9.31 -9.27
C SER A 24 -9.42 9.02 -7.82
N ARG A 25 -9.62 10.00 -6.92
CA ARG A 25 -9.43 9.80 -5.47
C ARG A 25 -10.25 8.63 -4.93
N THR A 26 -11.48 8.44 -5.43
CA THR A 26 -12.36 7.34 -5.02
C THR A 26 -11.78 5.99 -5.43
N GLN A 27 -11.22 5.89 -6.64
CA GLN A 27 -10.52 4.68 -7.09
C GLN A 27 -9.29 4.39 -6.22
N LEU A 28 -8.50 5.42 -5.85
CA LEU A 28 -7.40 5.25 -4.92
C LEU A 28 -7.89 4.71 -3.56
N TYR A 29 -8.95 5.27 -2.98
CA TYR A 29 -9.49 4.76 -1.71
C TYR A 29 -10.00 3.33 -1.83
N ASN A 30 -10.62 2.96 -2.94
CA ASN A 30 -11.06 1.59 -3.17
C ASN A 30 -9.87 0.64 -3.34
N LEU A 31 -8.78 1.10 -3.97
CA LEU A 31 -7.52 0.38 -4.10
C LEU A 31 -6.82 0.20 -2.75
N GLU A 32 -6.71 1.27 -1.94
CA GLU A 32 -6.25 1.19 -0.54
C GLU A 32 -7.13 0.27 0.31
N LYS A 33 -8.42 0.19 -0.04
CA LYS A 33 -9.38 -0.73 0.57
C LYS A 33 -9.34 -2.15 0.00
N GLY A 34 -8.43 -2.47 -0.93
CA GLY A 34 -8.28 -3.81 -1.52
C GLY A 34 -9.43 -4.24 -2.43
N LYS A 35 -10.31 -3.31 -2.84
CA LYS A 35 -11.45 -3.61 -3.72
C LYS A 35 -11.08 -3.71 -5.21
N TYR A 36 -9.93 -3.14 -5.58
CA TYR A 36 -9.41 -3.17 -6.95
C TYR A 36 -8.05 -3.83 -7.01
N LYS A 37 -7.84 -4.62 -8.08
CA LYS A 37 -6.52 -5.13 -8.43
C LYS A 37 -5.64 -4.02 -8.99
N LEU A 38 -4.35 -4.09 -8.66
CA LEU A 38 -3.33 -3.24 -9.26
C LEU A 38 -2.97 -3.78 -10.64
N ASP A 39 -3.09 -2.91 -11.63
CA ASP A 39 -2.50 -3.13 -12.95
C ASP A 39 -0.98 -2.92 -12.88
N LYS A 40 -0.22 -3.62 -13.73
CA LYS A 40 1.26 -3.63 -13.72
C LYS A 40 1.84 -2.23 -13.78
N LEU A 41 1.33 -1.37 -14.66
CA LEU A 41 1.78 0.03 -14.78
C LEU A 41 1.54 0.84 -13.50
N LYS A 42 0.43 0.60 -12.80
CA LYS A 42 0.10 1.30 -11.55
C LYS A 42 0.94 0.77 -10.39
N LEU A 43 1.23 -0.54 -10.40
CA LEU A 43 2.11 -1.18 -9.43
C LEU A 43 3.53 -0.60 -9.52
N GLU A 44 4.12 -0.53 -10.71
CA GLU A 44 5.44 0.06 -10.94
C GLU A 44 5.50 1.53 -10.49
N LYS A 45 4.44 2.31 -10.79
CA LYS A 45 4.31 3.69 -10.31
C LYS A 45 4.31 3.76 -8.79
N LEU A 46 3.53 2.92 -8.12
CA LEU A 46 3.48 2.89 -6.65
C LEU A 46 4.79 2.45 -6.01
N CYS A 47 5.50 1.49 -6.60
CA CYS A 47 6.83 1.08 -6.16
C CYS A 47 7.80 2.27 -6.12
N LYS A 48 7.78 3.11 -7.16
CA LYS A 48 8.59 4.34 -7.20
C LYS A 48 8.15 5.38 -6.17
N VAL A 49 6.84 5.53 -5.95
CA VAL A 49 6.29 6.52 -5.01
C VAL A 49 6.61 6.17 -3.56
N TYR A 50 6.56 4.89 -3.22
CA TYR A 50 6.76 4.43 -1.85
C TYR A 50 8.16 3.86 -1.59
N CYS A 51 9.04 3.83 -2.61
CA CYS A 51 10.36 3.20 -2.55
C CYS A 51 10.28 1.76 -2.04
N LYS A 52 9.39 0.97 -2.65
CA LYS A 52 9.11 -0.43 -2.29
C LYS A 52 9.26 -1.32 -3.51
N ASP A 53 9.74 -2.54 -3.27
CA ASP A 53 9.79 -3.56 -4.32
C ASP A 53 8.40 -4.07 -4.69
N ILE A 54 8.29 -4.64 -5.89
CA ILE A 54 7.03 -5.17 -6.43
C ILE A 54 6.44 -6.22 -5.49
N GLU A 55 7.26 -7.14 -4.97
CA GLU A 55 6.83 -8.21 -4.08
C GLU A 55 6.31 -7.68 -2.74
N GLU A 56 7.02 -6.71 -2.16
CA GLU A 56 6.61 -6.09 -0.90
C GLU A 56 5.28 -5.34 -1.07
N LEU A 57 5.15 -4.59 -2.15
CA LEU A 57 3.94 -3.84 -2.46
C LEU A 57 2.73 -4.75 -2.74
N LEU A 58 2.95 -5.88 -3.45
CA LEU A 58 1.92 -6.90 -3.70
C LEU A 58 1.48 -7.59 -2.42
N SER A 59 2.42 -7.90 -1.52
CA SER A 59 2.13 -8.45 -0.20
C SER A 59 1.22 -7.49 0.57
N ILE A 60 1.57 -6.21 0.66
CA ILE A 60 0.78 -5.18 1.36
C ILE A 60 -0.61 -5.00 0.74
N ALA A 61 -0.71 -5.01 -0.59
CA ALA A 61 -1.99 -4.88 -1.29
C ALA A 61 -2.91 -6.10 -1.09
N SER A 62 -2.34 -7.30 -0.96
CA SER A 62 -3.08 -8.57 -0.85
C SER A 62 -3.52 -8.92 0.57
N ILE A 63 -2.92 -8.31 1.60
CA ILE A 63 -3.20 -8.61 3.02
C ILE A 63 -4.66 -8.37 3.43
N LYS A 64 -5.47 -7.65 2.65
CA LYS A 64 -6.90 -7.50 2.97
C LYS A 64 -7.77 -8.77 2.86
N GLY A 65 -7.20 -9.88 2.41
CA GLY A 65 -7.84 -11.20 2.46
C GLY A 65 -7.44 -12.11 3.63
N LYS A 66 -6.40 -11.76 4.42
CA LYS A 66 -5.96 -12.57 5.56
C LYS A 66 -5.56 -11.67 6.72
N GLU A 67 -6.29 -11.77 7.83
CA GLU A 67 -5.89 -11.22 9.12
C GLU A 67 -4.42 -11.52 9.39
N VAL A 68 -3.58 -10.50 9.37
CA VAL A 68 -2.21 -10.60 9.87
C VAL A 68 -2.29 -10.47 11.38
N LYS A 69 -2.30 -11.62 12.06
CA LYS A 69 -1.86 -11.71 13.46
C LYS A 69 -0.34 -11.53 13.49
N THR A 70 0.14 -10.29 13.48
CA THR A 70 1.53 -10.02 13.87
C THR A 70 1.63 -10.18 15.38
N ASN A 71 2.08 -11.35 15.80
CA ASN A 71 2.50 -11.62 17.16
C ASN A 71 3.98 -11.19 17.30
N ASP A 72 4.25 -9.89 17.21
CA ASP A 72 5.58 -9.33 17.49
C ASP A 72 5.58 -8.79 18.92
N ARG A 73 5.73 -9.68 19.90
CA ARG A 73 6.25 -9.30 21.23
C ARG A 73 7.73 -9.59 21.29
N LYS A 74 8.48 -8.56 20.91
CA LYS A 74 9.86 -8.30 21.28
C LYS A 74 10.07 -8.54 22.79
N ARG A 75 11.11 -9.30 23.15
CA ARG A 75 12.07 -9.02 24.24
C ARG A 75 13.08 -10.15 24.36
N GLU A 76 14.23 -9.96 23.73
CA GLU A 76 15.49 -10.45 24.29
C GLU A 76 15.57 -9.98 25.75
N LYS A 77 15.77 -10.94 26.67
CA LYS A 77 16.29 -10.66 28.00
C LYS A 77 17.65 -11.35 28.08
N ILE A 78 18.61 -10.49 28.39
CA ILE A 78 19.98 -10.69 28.87
C ILE A 78 20.08 -11.91 29.78
#